data_AF-A0A351F650-F1
#
_entry.id   AF-A0A351F650-F1
#
_cell.length_a   1.000
_cell.length_b   1.000
_cell.length_c   1.000
_cell.angle_alpha   90.00
_cell.angle_beta   90.00
_cell.angle_gamma   90.00
#
_symmetry.space_group_name_H-M   'P 1'
#
loop_
_entity.id
_entity.type
_entity.pdbx_description
1 polymer ?
#
loop_
_entity_poly.entity_id
_entity_poly.type
_entity_poly.pdbx_seq_one_letter_code
_entity_poly.pdbx_strand_id
1 'polypeptide(L)'
;MNFWNLMDIASMSLLIGQGIGRWGNFANQEAFGTNTDMPWGMWSAKTARYITEYADKLNANGITMDPEKAVHPTFLYESIWCLAGFVVLYIITRKARKFSGQIFLTYGVWYGVERAVVEGFRTDSLYITGTTIRVSQV
;
A
#
# COMPACT_ATOMS: atom_id res chain seq x y z
N MET A 1 -4.60 -26.14 18.20
CA MET A 1 -4.83 -25.57 16.85
C MET A 1 -3.68 -25.99 15.94
N ASN A 2 -3.94 -26.43 14.72
CA ASN A 2 -2.89 -26.66 13.72
C ASN A 2 -2.33 -25.29 13.27
N PHE A 3 -1.01 -25.20 13.06
CA PHE A 3 -0.32 -24.00 12.57
C PHE A 3 -1.01 -23.36 11.36
N TRP A 4 -1.45 -24.14 10.37
CA TRP A 4 -2.08 -23.60 9.16
C TRP A 4 -3.45 -22.94 9.42
N ASN A 5 -4.22 -23.47 10.37
CA ASN A 5 -5.48 -22.85 10.78
C ASN A 5 -5.24 -21.55 11.57
N LEU A 6 -4.15 -21.50 12.35
CA LEU A 6 -3.73 -20.28 13.03
C LEU A 6 -3.34 -19.21 12.00
N MET A 7 -2.58 -19.57 10.97
CA MET A 7 -2.19 -18.65 9.90
C MET A 7 -3.39 -18.14 9.09
N ASP A 8 -4.37 -19.00 8.79
CA ASP A 8 -5.62 -18.58 8.12
C ASP A 8 -6.36 -17.49 8.93
N ILE A 9 -6.46 -17.65 10.25
CA ILE A 9 -7.09 -16.66 11.13
C ILE A 9 -6.24 -15.38 11.21
N ALA A 10 -4.93 -15.54 11.40
CA ALA A 10 -4.00 -14.41 11.49
C ALA A 10 -4.03 -13.53 10.23
N SER A 11 -4.15 -14.14 9.05
CA SER A 11 -4.20 -13.43 7.77
C SER A 11 -5.35 -12.43 7.69
N MET A 12 -6.53 -12.79 8.19
CA MET A 12 -7.67 -11.87 8.20
C MET A 12 -7.44 -10.71 9.17
N SER A 13 -6.88 -10.98 10.35
CA SER A 13 -6.54 -9.95 11.34
C SER A 13 -5.46 -9.00 10.82
N LEU A 14 -4.48 -9.53 10.07
CA LEU A 14 -3.42 -8.74 9.45
C LEU A 14 -3.97 -7.71 8.47
N LEU A 15 -4.93 -8.06 7.62
CA LEU A 15 -5.53 -7.10 6.68
C LEU A 15 -6.23 -5.94 7.40
N ILE A 16 -6.99 -6.23 8.45
CA ILE A 16 -7.64 -5.17 9.24
C ILE A 16 -6.58 -4.29 9.92
N GLY A 17 -5.60 -4.91 10.58
CA GLY A 17 -4.52 -4.18 11.26
C GLY A 17 -3.72 -3.30 10.30
N GLN A 18 -3.37 -3.82 9.12
CA GLN A 18 -2.70 -3.06 8.06
C GLN A 18 -3.56 -1.89 7.58
N GLY A 19 -4.83 -2.14 7.26
CA GLY A 19 -5.75 -1.11 6.79
C GLY A 19 -5.94 0.04 7.78
N ILE A 20 -6.01 -0.26 9.07
CA ILE A 20 -6.05 0.76 10.14
C ILE A 20 -4.69 1.47 10.26
N GLY A 21 -3.58 0.74 10.22
CA GLY A 21 -2.23 1.30 10.33
C GLY A 21 -1.94 2.39 9.29
N ARG A 22 -2.51 2.29 8.08
CA ARG A 22 -2.35 3.31 7.03
C ARG A 22 -2.92 4.68 7.38
N TRP A 23 -3.91 4.73 8.26
CA TRP A 23 -4.41 6.02 8.77
C TRP A 23 -3.38 6.76 9.61
N GLY A 24 -2.38 6.06 10.16
CA GLY A 24 -1.20 6.69 10.77
C GLY A 24 -0.41 7.51 9.74
N ASN A 25 -0.28 7.03 8.50
CA ASN A 25 0.40 7.78 7.42
C ASN A 25 -0.38 9.04 7.03
N PHE A 26 -1.72 8.97 7.03
CA PHE A 26 -2.56 10.15 6.84
C PHE A 26 -2.35 11.19 7.95
N ALA A 27 -2.42 10.76 9.21
CA ALA A 27 -2.21 11.65 10.36
C ALA A 27 -0.80 12.27 10.37
N ASN A 28 0.20 11.48 9.99
CA ASN A 28 1.59 11.94 9.85
C ASN A 28 1.84 12.72 8.56
N GLN A 29 0.88 12.76 7.62
CA GLN A 29 1.01 13.37 6.28
C GLN A 29 2.28 12.87 5.54
N GLU A 30 2.47 11.55 5.51
CA GLU A 30 3.62 10.88 4.90
C GLU A 30 3.20 9.76 3.93
N ALA A 31 4.17 9.19 3.21
CA ALA A 31 3.97 8.05 2.31
C ALA A 31 2.89 8.26 1.23
N PHE A 32 2.73 9.50 0.75
CA PHE A 32 1.79 9.88 -0.30
C PHE A 32 2.29 9.52 -1.70
N GLY A 33 1.39 9.50 -2.69
CA GLY A 33 1.73 9.19 -4.08
C GLY A 33 2.12 10.42 -4.91
N THR A 34 2.15 10.24 -6.23
CA THR A 34 2.47 11.32 -7.17
C THR A 34 1.40 12.43 -7.20
N ASN A 35 1.67 13.55 -7.89
CA ASN A 35 0.65 14.58 -8.09
C ASN A 35 -0.55 14.03 -8.85
N THR A 36 -1.73 14.54 -8.51
CA THR A 36 -3.00 14.11 -9.08
C THR A 36 -3.95 15.28 -9.27
N ASP A 37 -4.75 15.23 -10.32
CA ASP A 37 -5.83 16.18 -10.57
C ASP A 37 -7.21 15.60 -10.16
N MET A 38 -7.22 14.43 -9.51
CA MET A 38 -8.46 13.76 -9.09
C MET A 38 -9.11 14.48 -7.89
N PRO A 39 -10.46 14.47 -7.79
CA PRO A 39 -11.19 15.26 -6.79
C PRO A 39 -10.99 14.79 -5.34
N TRP A 40 -10.45 13.59 -5.13
CA TRP A 40 -10.08 13.05 -3.82
C TRP A 40 -8.58 13.19 -3.52
N GLY A 41 -7.84 13.98 -4.31
CA GLY A 41 -6.45 14.30 -4.03
C GLY A 41 -6.29 14.92 -2.64
N MET A 42 -5.19 14.58 -1.97
CA MET A 42 -4.85 15.15 -0.67
C MET A 42 -3.78 16.21 -0.85
N TRP A 43 -3.90 17.33 -0.16
CA TRP A 43 -2.84 18.33 -0.09
C TRP A 43 -2.63 18.77 1.35
N SER A 44 -1.38 19.03 1.72
CA SER A 44 -1.04 19.64 3.00
C SER A 44 0.22 20.48 2.86
N ALA A 45 0.38 21.47 3.74
CA ALA A 45 1.60 22.28 3.79
C ALA A 45 2.86 21.41 4.02
N LYS A 46 2.75 20.32 4.79
CA LYS A 46 3.87 19.39 5.02
C LYS A 46 4.25 18.64 3.73
N THR A 47 3.27 18.18 2.97
CA THR A 47 3.46 17.54 1.66
C THR A 47 4.13 18.49 0.66
N ALA A 48 3.65 19.74 0.57
CA ALA A 48 4.21 20.76 -0.32
C ALA A 48 5.68 21.07 0.01
N ARG A 49 5.99 21.23 1.31
CA ARG A 49 7.38 21.41 1.77
C ARG A 49 8.26 20.21 1.43
N TYR A 50 7.78 18.99 1.64
CA TYR A 50 8.53 17.78 1.29
C TYR A 50 8.85 17.75 -0.22
N ILE A 51 7.86 18.03 -1.08
CA ILE A 51 8.08 18.08 -2.54
C ILE A 51 9.17 19.11 -2.89
N THR A 52 9.12 20.28 -2.26
CA THR A 52 10.09 21.36 -2.50
C THR A 52 11.49 20.99 -2.02
N GLU A 53 11.62 20.46 -0.79
CA GLU A 53 12.89 20.11 -0.17
C GLU A 53 13.57 18.90 -0.84
N TYR A 54 12.78 17.95 -1.35
CA TYR A 54 13.27 16.71 -1.96
C TYR A 54 13.19 16.71 -3.49
N ALA A 55 12.96 17.87 -4.12
CA ALA A 55 12.79 18.01 -5.57
C ALA A 55 13.95 17.39 -6.37
N ASP A 56 15.20 17.61 -5.96
CA ASP A 56 16.38 17.05 -6.65
C ASP A 56 16.40 15.52 -6.61
N LYS A 57 16.01 14.91 -5.47
CA LYS A 57 15.95 13.46 -5.33
C LYS A 57 14.80 12.85 -6.12
N LEU A 58 13.65 13.53 -6.16
CA LEU A 58 12.50 13.12 -6.94
C LEU A 58 12.83 13.16 -8.45
N ASN A 59 13.45 14.25 -8.91
CA ASN A 59 13.90 14.40 -10.29
C ASN A 59 14.97 13.37 -10.68
N ALA A 60 15.90 13.04 -9.79
CA ALA A 60 16.89 11.98 -10.01
C ALA A 60 16.22 10.60 -10.22
N ASN A 61 15.04 10.38 -9.64
CA ASN A 61 14.22 9.19 -9.85
C ASN A 61 13.25 9.32 -11.04
N GLY A 62 13.36 10.39 -11.84
CA GLY A 62 12.48 10.66 -12.98
C GLY A 62 11.06 11.11 -12.59
N ILE A 63 10.86 11.54 -11.34
CA ILE A 63 9.56 11.96 -10.81
C ILE A 63 9.56 13.49 -10.68
N THR A 64 8.80 14.15 -11.54
CA THR A 64 8.56 15.60 -11.44
C THR A 64 7.28 15.84 -10.63
N MET A 65 7.38 16.67 -9.61
CA MET A 65 6.26 16.99 -8.73
C MET A 65 6.08 18.50 -8.55
N ASP A 66 4.83 18.94 -8.51
CA ASP A 66 4.42 20.31 -8.26
C ASP A 66 3.92 20.43 -6.79
N PRO A 67 4.54 21.27 -5.95
CA PRO A 67 4.17 21.42 -4.55
C PRO A 67 2.79 22.07 -4.34
N GLU A 68 2.25 22.77 -5.35
CA GLU A 68 0.93 23.40 -5.28
C GLU A 68 -0.20 22.43 -5.65
N LYS A 69 0.13 21.31 -6.30
CA LYS A 69 -0.84 20.28 -6.68
C LYS A 69 -1.09 19.26 -5.58
N ALA A 70 -2.33 18.76 -5.54
CA ALA A 70 -2.68 17.63 -4.68
C ALA A 70 -1.92 16.36 -5.09
N VAL A 71 -1.78 15.43 -4.15
CA VAL A 71 -1.14 14.13 -4.31
C VAL A 71 -2.13 12.99 -4.12
N HIS A 72 -1.84 11.84 -4.72
CA HIS A 72 -2.64 10.64 -4.53
C HIS A 72 -2.63 10.21 -3.04
N PRO A 73 -3.79 10.06 -2.38
CA PRO A 73 -3.88 9.51 -1.02
C PRO A 73 -3.69 7.99 -1.03
N THR A 74 -2.45 7.55 -1.21
CA THR A 74 -2.04 6.13 -1.18
C THR A 74 -2.52 5.40 0.07
N PHE A 75 -2.54 6.06 1.24
CA PHE A 75 -3.08 5.48 2.47
C PHE A 75 -4.52 4.99 2.29
N LEU A 76 -5.35 5.77 1.59
CA LEU A 76 -6.76 5.46 1.36
C LEU A 76 -6.88 4.29 0.39
N TYR A 77 -6.07 4.26 -0.66
CA TYR A 77 -6.03 3.16 -1.62
C TYR A 77 -5.62 1.84 -0.93
N GLU A 78 -4.56 1.87 -0.12
CA GLU A 78 -4.11 0.72 0.68
C GLU A 78 -5.17 0.29 1.72
N SER A 79 -5.81 1.23 2.42
CA SER A 79 -6.89 0.91 3.38
C SER A 79 -8.10 0.26 2.70
N ILE A 80 -8.53 0.78 1.55
CA ILE A 80 -9.64 0.19 0.76
C ILE A 80 -9.24 -1.19 0.25
N TRP A 81 -7.99 -1.37 -0.22
CA TRP A 81 -7.48 -2.65 -0.67
C TRP A 81 -7.46 -3.70 0.45
N CYS A 82 -7.04 -3.29 1.65
CA CYS A 82 -7.07 -4.14 2.83
C CYS A 82 -8.50 -4.56 3.20
N LEU A 83 -9.46 -3.62 3.18
CA LEU A 83 -10.85 -3.91 3.48
C LEU A 83 -11.48 -4.84 2.42
N ALA A 84 -11.24 -4.56 1.14
CA ALA A 84 -11.68 -5.41 0.03
C ALA A 84 -11.09 -6.82 0.17
N GLY A 85 -9.79 -6.93 0.47
CA GLY A 85 -9.12 -8.20 0.74
C GLY A 85 -9.77 -8.96 1.89
N PHE A 86 -10.09 -8.27 2.99
CA PHE A 86 -10.75 -8.89 4.13
C PHE A 86 -12.12 -9.46 3.74
N VAL A 87 -12.94 -8.70 3.00
CA VAL A 87 -14.25 -9.16 2.54
C VAL A 87 -14.11 -10.37 1.60
N VAL A 88 -13.17 -10.32 0.65
CA VAL A 88 -12.92 -11.43 -0.29
C VAL A 88 -12.48 -12.68 0.47
N LEU A 89 -11.49 -12.57 1.36
CA LEU A 89 -10.99 -13.72 2.13
C LEU A 89 -12.04 -14.25 3.11
N TYR A 90 -12.86 -13.40 3.69
CA TYR A 90 -14.00 -13.80 4.51
C TYR A 90 -15.01 -14.63 3.71
N ILE A 91 -15.36 -14.19 2.50
CA ILE A 91 -16.27 -14.93 1.61
C ILE A 91 -15.66 -16.29 1.24
N ILE A 92 -14.37 -16.33 0.88
CA ILE A 92 -13.67 -17.59 0.57
C ILE A 92 -13.68 -18.52 1.79
N THR A 93 -13.39 -17.98 2.99
CA THR A 93 -13.40 -18.74 4.24
C THR A 93 -14.76 -19.40 4.50
N ARG A 94 -15.86 -18.69 4.21
CA ARG A 94 -17.22 -19.16 4.46
C ARG A 94 -17.77 -20.09 3.38
N LYS A 95 -17.41 -19.89 2.11
CA LYS A 95 -18.08 -20.55 0.98
C LYS A 95 -17.19 -21.47 0.15
N ALA A 96 -15.87 -21.28 0.17
CA ALA A 96 -14.95 -21.90 -0.80
C ALA A 96 -13.67 -22.48 -0.18
N ARG A 97 -13.58 -22.55 1.15
CA ARG A 97 -12.43 -23.13 1.85
C ARG A 97 -12.43 -24.65 1.69
N LYS A 98 -11.37 -25.18 1.07
CA LYS A 98 -11.15 -26.59 0.77
C LYS A 98 -10.11 -27.23 1.68
N PHE A 99 -9.11 -26.48 2.14
CA PHE A 99 -8.03 -26.99 3.00
C PHE A 99 -7.48 -25.94 3.97
N SER A 100 -6.75 -26.41 4.99
CA SER A 100 -6.09 -25.57 5.99
C SER A 100 -4.87 -24.85 5.39
N GLY A 101 -4.77 -23.53 5.54
CA GLY A 101 -3.70 -22.71 4.95
C GLY A 101 -4.09 -22.04 3.63
N GLN A 102 -5.26 -22.36 3.06
CA GLN A 102 -5.73 -21.76 1.81
C GLN A 102 -5.91 -20.25 1.93
N ILE A 103 -6.39 -19.76 3.07
CA ILE A 103 -6.66 -18.32 3.27
C ILE A 103 -5.34 -17.57 3.41
N PHE A 104 -4.37 -18.15 4.13
CA PHE A 104 -3.02 -17.60 4.21
C PHE A 104 -2.31 -17.52 2.85
N LEU A 105 -2.40 -18.56 2.03
CA LEU A 105 -1.84 -18.53 0.67
C LEU A 105 -2.54 -17.49 -0.21
N THR A 106 -3.87 -17.40 -0.12
CA THR A 106 -4.65 -16.41 -0.88
C THR A 106 -4.31 -14.98 -0.42
N TYR A 107 -4.12 -14.77 0.89
CA TYR A 107 -3.62 -13.51 1.44
C TYR A 107 -2.25 -13.15 0.87
N GLY A 108 -1.32 -14.10 0.78
CA GLY A 108 0.00 -13.89 0.18
C GLY A 108 -0.08 -13.38 -1.26
N VAL A 109 -0.95 -13.98 -2.08
CA VAL A 109 -1.21 -13.52 -3.45
C VAL A 109 -1.85 -12.13 -3.45
N TRP A 110 -2.88 -11.91 -2.63
CA TRP A 110 -3.60 -10.63 -2.54
C TRP A 110 -2.67 -9.46 -2.17
N TYR A 111 -1.80 -9.69 -1.18
CA TYR A 111 -0.80 -8.74 -0.73
C TYR A 111 0.27 -8.49 -1.78
N GLY A 112 0.71 -9.53 -2.51
CA GLY A 112 1.64 -9.35 -3.63
C GLY A 112 1.07 -8.43 -4.72
N VAL A 113 -0.21 -8.59 -5.06
CA VAL A 113 -0.89 -7.71 -6.02
C VAL A 113 -1.00 -6.28 -5.51
N GLU A 114 -1.35 -6.08 -4.23
CA GLU A 114 -1.33 -4.75 -3.60
C GLU A 114 0.01 -4.06 -3.80
N ARG A 115 1.09 -4.77 -3.47
CA ARG A 115 2.45 -4.25 -3.56
C ARG A 115 2.80 -3.87 -4.98
N ALA A 116 2.47 -4.71 -5.98
CA ALA A 116 2.71 -4.38 -7.38
C ALA A 116 1.97 -3.10 -7.82
N VAL A 117 0.72 -2.91 -7.39
CA VAL A 117 -0.10 -1.75 -7.77
C VAL A 117 0.36 -0.47 -7.06
N VAL A 118 0.51 -0.52 -5.73
CA VAL A 118 0.85 0.65 -4.90
C VAL A 118 2.25 1.16 -5.21
N GLU A 119 3.18 0.25 -5.52
CA GLU A 119 4.53 0.62 -5.94
C GLU A 119 4.53 1.56 -7.16
N GLY A 120 3.60 1.36 -8.10
CA GLY A 120 3.44 2.24 -9.26
C GLY A 120 3.07 3.68 -8.90
N PHE A 121 2.47 3.92 -7.72
CA PHE A 121 2.05 5.24 -7.26
C PHE A 121 3.04 5.90 -6.30
N ARG A 122 3.92 5.13 -5.64
CA ARG A 122 4.80 5.67 -4.60
C ARG A 122 5.98 6.44 -5.19
N THR A 123 6.31 7.53 -4.50
CA THR A 123 7.47 8.38 -4.80
C THR A 123 8.72 7.95 -4.04
N ASP A 124 8.54 7.13 -2.99
CA ASP A 124 9.56 6.67 -2.06
C ASP A 124 9.79 5.15 -2.17
N SER A 125 10.48 4.74 -3.23
CA SER A 125 10.78 3.33 -3.48
C SER A 125 12.18 2.96 -3.03
N LEU A 126 12.31 1.83 -2.33
CA LEU A 126 13.59 1.25 -1.98
C LEU A 126 14.09 0.41 -3.17
N TYR A 127 15.29 0.71 -3.67
CA TYR A 127 15.89 -0.02 -4.79
C TYR A 127 16.89 -1.06 -4.30
N ILE A 128 16.96 -2.21 -4.99
CA ILE A 128 18.01 -3.20 -4.74
C ILE A 128 19.34 -2.56 -5.15
N THR A 129 20.32 -2.58 -4.24
CA THR A 129 21.64 -1.98 -4.42
C THR A 129 22.25 -2.36 -5.77
N GLY A 130 22.53 -1.36 -6.61
CA GLY A 130 23.13 -1.53 -7.93
C GLY A 130 22.16 -1.87 -9.06
N THR A 131 20.84 -1.81 -8.82
CA THR A 131 19.82 -2.04 -9.87
C THR A 131 18.76 -0.94 -9.85
N THR A 132 18.00 -0.82 -10.95
CA THR A 132 16.79 0.00 -11.03
C THR A 132 15.54 -0.76 -10.53
N ILE A 133 15.72 -1.96 -9.95
CA ILE A 133 14.63 -2.82 -9.50
C ILE A 133 14.29 -2.46 -8.05
N ARG A 134 13.00 -2.25 -7.78
CA ARG A 134 12.49 -1.90 -6.46
C ARG A 134 12.39 -3.17 -5.61
N VAL A 135 12.79 -3.11 -4.34
CA VAL A 135 12.85 -4.26 -3.41
C VAL A 135 11.48 -4.93 -3.26
N SER A 136 10.40 -4.18 -3.37
CA SER A 136 9.02 -4.68 -3.34
C SER A 136 8.57 -5.45 -4.59
N GLN A 137 9.37 -5.46 -5.67
CA GLN A 137 9.08 -6.13 -6.94
C GLN A 137 9.81 -7.48 -7.11
N VAL A 138 10.59 -7.91 -6.11
CA VAL A 138 11.37 -9.17 -6.12
C VAL A 138 10.90 -10.11 -5.03
#